data_AF-A0AA42NPI1-F1
#
_entry.id   AF-A0AA42NPI1-F1
#
_cell.length_a   1.000
_cell.length_b   1.000
_cell.length_c   1.000
_cell.angle_alpha   90.00
_cell.angle_beta   90.00
_cell.angle_gamma   90.00
#
_symmetry.space_group_name_H-M   'P 1'
#
loop_
_entity.id
_entity.type
_entity.pdbx_description
1 polymer ?
#
loop_
_entity_poly.entity_id
_entity_poly.type
_entity_poly.pdbx_seq_one_letter_code
_entity_poly.pdbx_strand_id
1 'polypeptide(L)'
;VAPLGVTAELGSLARTAADGLGLLPARMEGLDGFAGCATVVKQALLSNNGLFILGLVAASWASALAAGDFQPRRPTANELLRNLAGGVLLGLGSMLALGCTVGTLLSGVMAGALSGWLFGLFCLLGIWLGLVLRRAWP
;
A
#
# COMPACT_ATOMS: atom_id res chain seq x y z
N VAL A 1 14.94 13.29 -2.48
CA VAL A 1 14.27 12.89 -1.20
C VAL A 1 13.57 11.57 -1.48
N ALA A 2 13.63 10.57 -0.60
CA ALA A 2 12.91 9.31 -0.86
C ALA A 2 11.39 9.58 -0.79
N PRO A 3 10.59 9.11 -1.76
CA PRO A 3 9.15 9.27 -1.69
C PRO A 3 8.61 8.51 -0.48
N LEU A 4 7.76 9.19 0.29
CA LEU A 4 7.11 8.58 1.45
C LEU A 4 5.97 7.67 0.95
N GLY A 5 5.94 6.42 1.41
CA GLY A 5 4.87 5.52 1.00
C GLY A 5 5.03 4.07 1.47
N VAL A 6 3.92 3.50 1.93
CA VAL A 6 3.84 2.09 2.36
C VAL A 6 4.15 1.12 1.21
N THR A 7 3.81 1.47 -0.03
CA THR A 7 4.11 0.67 -1.21
C THR A 7 5.62 0.61 -1.49
N ALA A 8 6.36 1.68 -1.20
CA ALA A 8 7.80 1.70 -1.39
C ALA A 8 8.53 0.79 -0.39
N GLU A 9 8.10 0.78 0.89
CA GLU A 9 8.63 -0.14 1.89
C GLU A 9 8.24 -1.59 1.63
N LEU A 10 6.96 -1.87 1.38
CA LEU A 10 6.50 -3.22 1.09
C LEU A 10 7.14 -3.77 -0.20
N GLY A 11 7.31 -2.93 -1.22
CA GLY A 11 8.03 -3.28 -2.44
C GLY A 11 9.51 -3.54 -2.19
N SER A 12 10.18 -2.76 -1.34
CA SER A 12 11.58 -2.99 -0.97
C SER A 12 11.76 -4.28 -0.16
N LEU A 13 10.82 -4.55 0.77
CA LEU A 13 10.80 -5.79 1.55
C LEU A 13 10.57 -7.02 0.65
N ALA A 14 9.61 -6.93 -0.28
CA ALA A 14 9.33 -8.00 -1.24
C ALA A 14 10.52 -8.26 -2.18
N ARG A 15 11.21 -7.19 -2.63
CA ARG A 15 12.40 -7.30 -3.48
C ARG A 15 13.58 -7.89 -2.72
N THR A 16 13.76 -7.53 -1.45
CA THR A 16 14.78 -8.11 -0.54
C THR A 16 14.50 -9.59 -0.26
N ALA A 17 13.23 -9.96 -0.06
CA ALA A 17 12.82 -11.36 0.11
C ALA A 17 13.04 -12.18 -1.18
N ALA A 18 12.71 -11.62 -2.35
CA ALA A 18 12.91 -12.27 -3.64
C ALA A 18 14.40 -12.44 -4.02
N ASP A 19 15.25 -11.48 -3.66
CA ASP A 19 16.71 -11.56 -3.78
C ASP A 19 17.28 -12.68 -2.89
N GLY A 20 16.82 -12.76 -1.62
CA GLY A 20 17.19 -13.84 -0.71
C GLY A 20 16.74 -15.24 -1.14
N LEU A 21 15.73 -15.33 -2.02
CA LEU A 21 15.23 -16.58 -2.61
C LEU A 21 15.89 -16.92 -3.96
N GLY A 22 16.82 -16.10 -4.47
CA GLY A 22 17.58 -16.35 -5.70
C GLY A 22 16.76 -16.35 -6.99
N LEU A 23 15.53 -15.82 -6.96
CA LEU A 23 14.54 -15.87 -8.04
C LEU A 23 14.58 -14.64 -8.99
N LEU A 24 15.45 -13.66 -8.73
CA LEU A 24 15.57 -12.43 -9.53
C LEU A 24 17.04 -12.06 -9.83
N PRO A 25 17.37 -11.60 -11.06
CA PRO A 25 18.64 -10.94 -11.32
C PRO A 25 18.69 -9.54 -10.68
N ALA A 26 19.85 -9.16 -10.17
CA ALA A 26 20.11 -7.96 -9.34
C ALA A 26 19.82 -6.59 -10.01
N ARG A 27 19.51 -6.56 -11.32
CA ARG A 27 19.20 -5.34 -12.08
C ARG A 27 18.17 -5.66 -13.17
N MET A 28 16.95 -5.17 -12.98
CA MET A 28 16.05 -4.92 -14.12
C MET A 28 16.27 -3.46 -14.53
N GLU A 29 17.19 -3.26 -15.48
CA GLU A 29 17.42 -1.97 -16.14
C GLU A 29 16.09 -1.43 -16.68
N GLY A 30 15.58 -0.35 -16.08
CA GLY A 30 14.34 0.32 -16.49
C GLY A 30 13.30 0.52 -15.38
N LEU A 31 13.24 -0.36 -14.37
CA LEU A 31 12.30 -0.20 -13.24
C LEU A 31 12.80 0.82 -12.20
N ASP A 32 14.12 0.96 -12.08
CA ASP A 32 14.78 1.93 -11.19
C ASP A 32 14.71 3.38 -11.74
N GLY A 33 14.25 3.56 -13.00
CA GLY A 33 14.01 4.86 -13.63
C GLY A 33 12.62 5.45 -13.38
N PHE A 34 11.67 4.64 -12.89
CA PHE A 34 10.34 5.12 -12.51
C PHE A 34 10.37 5.62 -11.07
N ALA A 35 10.16 6.94 -10.88
CA ALA A 35 10.19 7.63 -9.59
C ALA A 35 9.27 7.04 -8.50
N GLY A 36 8.28 6.21 -8.85
CA GLY A 36 7.38 5.52 -7.92
C GLY A 36 7.89 4.18 -7.38
N CYS A 37 8.96 3.61 -7.95
CA CYS A 37 9.53 2.30 -7.57
C CYS A 37 10.99 2.41 -7.09
N ALA A 38 11.32 3.43 -6.29
CA ALA A 38 12.57 3.48 -5.53
C ALA A 38 12.55 2.42 -4.39
N THR A 39 12.52 1.14 -4.77
CA THR A 39 12.71 -0.01 -3.90
C THR A 39 14.20 -0.19 -3.66
N VAL A 40 14.81 0.83 -3.06
CA VAL A 40 16.21 0.80 -2.64
C VAL A 40 16.31 -0.19 -1.48
N VAL A 41 17.17 -1.19 -1.64
CA VAL A 41 17.56 -2.15 -0.59
C VAL A 41 18.08 -1.34 0.60
N LYS A 42 17.33 -1.34 1.71
CA LYS A 42 17.71 -0.64 2.94
C LYS A 42 17.95 -1.68 4.02
N GLN A 43 19.20 -1.78 4.47
CA GLN A 43 19.68 -2.62 5.59
C GLN A 43 19.23 -2.13 6.99
N ALA A 44 18.21 -1.27 7.07
CA ALA A 44 17.69 -0.79 8.34
C ALA A 44 16.20 -1.08 8.43
N LEU A 45 15.82 -1.96 9.36
CA LEU A 45 14.43 -2.29 9.73
C LEU A 45 13.60 -1.07 10.16
N LEU A 46 14.23 0.11 10.28
CA LEU A 46 13.64 1.38 10.75
C LEU A 46 13.90 2.52 9.74
N SER A 47 13.36 2.37 8.53
CA SER A 47 13.26 3.47 7.55
C SER A 47 12.23 4.52 8.03
N ASN A 48 12.33 5.77 7.55
CA ASN A 48 11.38 6.85 7.89
C ASN A 48 9.92 6.45 7.58
N ASN A 49 9.72 5.66 6.51
CA ASN A 49 8.43 5.07 6.18
C ASN A 49 8.00 3.96 7.14
N GLY A 50 8.94 3.15 7.64
CA GLY A 50 8.66 2.13 8.66
C GLY A 50 8.17 2.77 9.97
N LEU A 51 8.81 3.86 10.39
CA LEU A 51 8.36 4.65 11.52
C LEU A 51 6.99 5.29 11.27
N PHE A 52 6.72 5.76 10.04
CA PHE A 52 5.41 6.26 9.65
C PHE A 52 4.32 5.18 9.72
N ILE A 53 4.60 3.96 9.25
CA ILE A 53 3.66 2.82 9.33
C ILE A 53 3.36 2.48 10.79
N LEU A 54 4.41 2.33 11.62
CA LEU A 54 4.25 2.02 13.04
C LEU A 54 3.48 3.13 13.77
N GLY A 55 3.78 4.39 13.45
CA GLY A 55 3.06 5.55 13.98
C GLY A 55 1.58 5.53 13.60
N LEU A 56 1.26 5.20 12.34
CA LEU A 56 -0.13 5.11 11.87
C LEU A 56 -0.90 3.99 12.59
N VAL A 57 -0.29 2.81 12.73
CA VAL A 57 -0.88 1.69 13.47
C VAL A 57 -1.10 2.07 14.94
N ALA A 58 -0.07 2.60 15.61
CA ALA A 58 -0.16 3.00 17.01
C ALA A 58 -1.18 4.12 17.25
N ALA A 59 -1.20 5.15 16.39
CA ALA A 59 -2.17 6.24 16.48
C ALA A 59 -3.60 5.76 16.23
N SER A 60 -3.82 4.88 15.26
CA SER A 60 -5.14 4.29 15.00
C SER A 60 -5.64 3.48 16.20
N TRP A 61 -4.75 2.72 16.85
CA TRP A 61 -5.08 1.95 18.05
C TRP A 61 -5.39 2.86 19.25
N ALA A 62 -4.57 3.88 19.49
CA ALA A 62 -4.81 4.87 20.53
C ALA A 62 -6.15 5.61 20.32
N SER A 63 -6.47 5.96 19.07
CA SER A 63 -7.75 6.61 18.73
C SER A 63 -8.95 5.69 18.95
N ALA A 64 -8.84 4.40 18.61
CA ALA A 64 -9.89 3.42 18.84
C ALA A 64 -10.13 3.16 20.34
N LEU A 65 -9.06 3.15 21.15
CA LEU A 65 -9.15 3.06 22.61
C LEU A 65 -9.81 4.29 23.21
N ALA A 66 -9.44 5.49 22.75
CA ALA A 66 -10.04 6.75 23.21
C ALA A 66 -11.53 6.85 22.86
N ALA A 67 -11.94 6.30 21.71
CA ALA A 67 -13.33 6.22 21.29
C ALA A 67 -14.13 5.10 22.00
N GLY A 68 -13.48 4.14 22.64
CA GLY A 68 -14.13 2.98 23.26
C GLY A 68 -14.63 1.91 22.28
N ASP A 69 -14.33 2.04 20.98
CA ASP A 69 -14.77 1.15 19.89
C ASP A 69 -13.84 -0.06 19.66
N PHE A 70 -12.87 -0.29 20.55
CA PHE A 70 -11.95 -1.41 20.42
C PHE A 70 -12.63 -2.74 20.77
N GLN A 71 -13.14 -3.42 19.74
CA GLN A 71 -13.79 -4.73 19.88
C GLN A 71 -13.01 -5.84 19.14
N PRO A 72 -12.26 -6.69 19.86
CA PRO A 72 -11.54 -7.80 19.24
C PRO A 72 -12.54 -8.82 18.67
N ARG A 73 -12.60 -8.91 17.35
CA ARG A 73 -13.45 -9.86 16.62
C ARG A 73 -12.58 -10.94 16.00
N ARG A 74 -13.01 -12.20 16.13
CA ARG A 74 -12.37 -13.33 15.45
C ARG A 74 -12.97 -13.45 14.04
N PRO A 75 -12.16 -13.39 12.97
CA PRO A 75 -12.67 -13.50 11.62
C PRO A 75 -13.14 -14.93 11.34
N THR A 76 -14.22 -15.05 10.58
CA THR A 76 -14.66 -16.32 10.00
C THR A 76 -13.76 -16.72 8.82
N ALA A 77 -13.72 -18.00 8.44
CA ALA A 77 -12.87 -18.48 7.34
C ALA A 77 -13.18 -17.78 5.99
N ASN A 78 -14.47 -17.48 5.74
CA ASN A 78 -14.90 -16.74 4.56
C ASN A 78 -14.43 -15.28 4.56
N GLU A 79 -14.43 -14.62 5.72
CA GLU A 79 -13.90 -13.26 5.85
C GLU A 79 -12.39 -13.24 5.67
N LEU A 80 -11.67 -14.23 6.19
CA LEU A 80 -10.24 -14.35 6.00
C LEU A 80 -9.88 -14.46 4.51
N LEU A 81 -10.58 -15.33 3.77
CA LEU A 81 -10.35 -15.49 2.33
C LEU A 81 -10.65 -14.21 1.55
N ARG A 82 -11.75 -13.52 1.87
CA ARG A 82 -12.11 -12.23 1.26
C ARG A 82 -11.06 -11.15 1.56
N ASN A 83 -10.57 -11.07 2.79
CA ASN A 83 -9.54 -10.11 3.20
C ASN A 83 -8.19 -10.38 2.52
N LEU A 84 -7.80 -11.66 2.40
CA LEU A 84 -6.59 -12.05 1.67
C LEU A 84 -6.71 -11.71 0.17
N ALA A 85 -7.81 -12.09 -0.47
CA ALA A 85 -8.05 -11.80 -1.88
C ALA A 85 -8.06 -10.29 -2.16
N GLY A 86 -8.72 -9.51 -1.30
CA GLY A 86 -8.72 -8.04 -1.36
C GLY A 86 -7.33 -7.44 -1.15
N GLY A 87 -6.55 -7.96 -0.20
CA GLY A 87 -5.18 -7.54 0.05
C GLY A 87 -4.25 -7.79 -1.14
N VAL A 88 -4.36 -8.95 -1.79
CA VAL A 88 -3.61 -9.26 -3.02
C VAL A 88 -4.00 -8.31 -4.15
N LEU A 89 -5.29 -8.07 -4.37
CA LEU A 89 -5.76 -7.12 -5.39
C LEU A 89 -5.25 -5.69 -5.13
N LEU A 90 -5.30 -5.24 -3.87
CA LEU A 90 -4.81 -3.93 -3.47
C LEU A 90 -3.29 -3.82 -3.67
N GLY A 91 -2.54 -4.86 -3.31
CA GLY A 91 -1.11 -4.94 -3.54
C GLY A 91 -0.75 -4.85 -5.03
N LEU A 92 -1.40 -5.67 -5.86
CA LEU A 92 -1.21 -5.64 -7.32
C LEU A 92 -1.53 -4.26 -7.91
N GLY A 93 -2.66 -3.66 -7.50
CA GLY A 93 -3.06 -2.32 -7.93
C GLY A 93 -2.04 -1.25 -7.51
N SER A 94 -1.52 -1.33 -6.29
CA SER A 94 -0.51 -0.39 -5.78
C SER A 94 0.81 -0.49 -6.55
N MET A 95 1.16 -1.69 -7.01
CA MET A 95 2.37 -1.95 -7.80
C MET A 95 2.22 -1.45 -9.24
N LEU A 96 1.04 -1.65 -9.85
CA LEU A 96 0.72 -1.08 -11.18
C LEU A 96 0.63 0.44 -11.17
N ALA A 97 0.14 1.03 -10.09
CA ALA A 97 0.05 2.48 -9.92
C ALA A 97 1.36 3.12 -9.40
N LEU A 98 2.37 2.29 -9.11
CA LEU A 98 3.65 2.67 -8.51
C LEU A 98 3.50 3.57 -7.27
N GLY A 99 2.56 3.25 -6.38
CA GLY A 99 2.40 4.01 -5.14
C GLY A 99 1.18 3.65 -4.29
N CYS A 100 0.95 4.45 -3.25
CA CYS A 100 -0.19 4.32 -2.35
C CYS A 100 -1.01 5.62 -2.32
N THR A 101 -2.22 5.55 -1.77
CA THR A 101 -3.08 6.72 -1.55
C THR A 101 -2.36 7.86 -0.81
N VAL A 102 -1.56 7.57 0.21
CA VAL A 102 -0.80 8.62 0.93
C VAL A 102 0.30 9.23 0.05
N GLY A 103 1.00 8.40 -0.74
CA GLY A 103 2.15 8.82 -1.53
C GLY A 103 1.77 9.50 -2.86
N THR A 104 0.83 8.93 -3.62
CA THR A 104 0.49 9.42 -4.97
C THR A 104 -0.72 10.35 -4.97
N LEU A 105 -1.75 10.04 -4.18
CA LEU A 105 -2.95 10.88 -4.12
C LEU A 105 -2.67 12.13 -3.27
N LEU A 106 -2.27 11.96 -2.01
CA LEU A 106 -2.11 13.12 -1.12
C LEU A 106 -0.94 14.03 -1.55
N SER A 107 0.23 13.45 -1.82
CA SER A 107 1.39 14.24 -2.28
C SER A 107 1.18 14.79 -3.70
N GLY A 108 0.64 13.98 -4.62
CA GLY A 108 0.40 14.41 -6.00
C GLY A 108 -0.64 15.52 -6.12
N VAL A 109 -1.71 15.48 -5.31
CA VAL A 109 -2.71 16.55 -5.27
C VAL A 109 -2.12 17.83 -4.66
N MET A 110 -1.34 17.74 -3.58
CA MET A 110 -0.68 18.92 -3.00
C MET A 110 0.34 19.56 -3.95
N ALA A 111 1.02 18.76 -4.76
CA ALA A 111 1.96 19.24 -5.78
C ALA A 111 1.27 19.75 -7.07
N GLY A 112 -0.07 19.66 -7.17
CA GLY A 112 -0.82 20.04 -8.37
C GLY A 112 -0.57 19.12 -9.57
N ALA A 113 -0.07 17.90 -9.34
CA ALA A 113 0.26 16.97 -10.41
C ALA A 113 -1.00 16.27 -10.96
N LEU A 114 -1.10 16.18 -12.29
CA LEU A 114 -2.21 15.51 -12.98
C LEU A 114 -2.31 14.02 -12.59
N SER A 115 -1.18 13.40 -12.27
CA SER A 115 -1.11 11.99 -11.86
C SER A 115 -1.88 11.70 -10.57
N GLY A 116 -1.87 12.63 -9.60
CA GLY A 116 -2.63 12.48 -8.34
C GLY A 116 -4.13 12.52 -8.57
N TRP A 117 -4.59 13.41 -9.45
CA TRP A 117 -6.00 13.50 -9.85
C TRP A 117 -6.47 12.27 -10.61
N LEU A 118 -5.67 11.78 -11.56
CA LEU A 118 -6.00 10.59 -12.34
C LEU A 118 -6.05 9.36 -11.44
N PHE A 119 -5.06 9.20 -10.55
CA PHE A 119 -5.06 8.14 -9.54
C PHE A 119 -6.30 8.20 -8.65
N GLY A 120 -6.70 9.39 -8.18
CA GLY A 120 -7.92 9.58 -7.39
C GLY A 120 -9.20 9.18 -8.11
N LEU A 121 -9.33 9.56 -9.39
CA LEU A 121 -10.50 9.19 -10.20
C LEU A 121 -10.62 7.67 -10.35
N PHE A 122 -9.53 6.98 -10.73
CA PHE A 122 -9.54 5.53 -10.88
C PHE A 122 -9.71 4.79 -9.55
N CYS A 123 -9.13 5.29 -8.46
CA CYS A 123 -9.39 4.75 -7.12
C CYS A 123 -10.87 4.86 -6.75
N LEU A 124 -11.50 6.02 -7.01
CA LEU A 124 -12.91 6.23 -6.72
C LEU A 124 -13.80 5.29 -7.53
N LEU A 125 -13.52 5.15 -8.84
CA LEU A 125 -14.22 4.22 -9.72
C LEU A 125 -14.05 2.77 -9.24
N GLY A 126 -12.83 2.36 -8.86
CA GLY A 126 -12.56 1.03 -8.32
C GLY A 126 -13.34 0.73 -7.03
N ILE A 127 -13.40 1.70 -6.11
CA ILE A 127 -14.20 1.58 -4.88
C ILE A 127 -15.68 1.49 -5.21
N TRP A 128 -16.18 2.32 -6.13
CA TRP A 128 -17.58 2.31 -6.54
C TRP A 128 -17.97 0.96 -7.17
N LEU A 129 -17.17 0.46 -8.11
CA LEU A 129 -17.33 -0.86 -8.72
C LEU A 129 -17.29 -1.98 -7.67
N GLY A 130 -16.34 -1.92 -6.73
CA GLY A 130 -16.23 -2.89 -5.64
C GLY A 130 -17.45 -2.89 -4.71
N LEU A 131 -18.00 -1.71 -4.39
CA LEU A 131 -19.21 -1.58 -3.59
C LEU A 131 -20.44 -2.09 -4.34
N VAL A 132 -20.55 -1.80 -5.64
CA VAL A 132 -21.64 -2.33 -6.49
C VAL A 132 -21.56 -3.85 -6.56
N LEU A 133 -20.37 -4.41 -6.80
CA LEU A 133 -20.16 -5.85 -6.85
C LEU A 133 -20.46 -6.52 -5.50
N ARG A 134 -20.07 -5.90 -4.39
CA ARG A 134 -20.40 -6.38 -3.04
C ARG A 134 -21.90 -6.33 -2.76
N ARG A 135 -22.61 -5.32 -3.26
CA ARG A 135 -24.08 -5.25 -3.11
C ARG A 135 -24.80 -6.27 -3.99
N ALA A 136 -24.21 -6.63 -5.13
CA ALA A 136 -24.75 -7.63 -6.05
C ALA A 136 -24.50 -9.08 -5.59
N TRP A 137 -23.45 -9.33 -4.79
CA TRP A 137 -23.13 -10.66 -4.26
C TRP A 137 -23.49 -10.76 -2.76
N PRO A 138 -24.61 -11.41 -2.39
CA PRO A 138 -25.03 -11.57 -0.99
C PRO A 138 -24.03 -12.34 -0.12
#